data_AF-B8MP72-F1
#
_entry.id   AF-B8MP72-F1
#
_cell.length_a   1.000
_cell.length_b   1.000
_cell.length_c   1.000
_cell.angle_alpha   90.00
_cell.angle_beta   90.00
_cell.angle_gamma   90.00
#
_symmetry.space_group_name_H-M   'P 1'
#
loop_
_entity.id
_entity.type
_entity.pdbx_description
1 polymer ?
#
loop_
_entity_poly.entity_id
_entity_poly.type
_entity_poly.pdbx_seq_one_letter_code
_entity_poly.pdbx_strand_id
1 'polypeptide(L)'
;MSKAVYWRQTLRFLTMIRSGLISMIYTQTLDMSATALKDSETITLISTDVERIVTNMRNLHELWASILEVGVAIWLLEREVWIACIIPLVISLGSVLAMVPVSTRFGQAQKRWIECVQDQLAMTSSMVSRMKTVQILGLSDILFKTVSRLREVEVQTSARFRKLLIWQIALSNIPVTLAPFATLTIYAVIALVRQDGSILSTTAFTTLALISILTDPLLVFCQAIPANIQAIACFSRIEKYYKNSTPLPVSSTTLSDDNIEENKESQPYKVSQAVNSPLVSFKNAEISRSSEKEPALKNLNLSICRGVVMIIGGG
;
A
#
# COMPACT_ATOMS: atom_id res chain seq x y z
N MET A 1 -16.18 15.03 23.16
CA MET A 1 -15.59 13.80 23.73
C MET A 1 -15.66 12.60 22.77
N SER A 2 -16.80 12.32 22.12
CA SER A 2 -16.98 11.14 21.24
C SER A 2 -16.04 11.07 20.02
N LYS A 3 -15.79 12.18 19.31
CA LYS A 3 -14.87 12.20 18.14
C LYS A 3 -13.43 11.81 18.48
N ALA A 4 -12.94 12.20 19.67
CA ALA A 4 -11.57 11.90 20.09
C ALA A 4 -11.40 10.42 20.45
N VAL A 5 -12.42 9.81 21.06
CA VAL A 5 -12.44 8.38 21.39
C VAL A 5 -12.51 7.54 20.12
N TYR A 6 -13.40 7.91 19.19
CA TYR A 6 -13.49 7.29 17.87
C TYR A 6 -12.14 7.29 17.15
N TRP A 7 -11.52 8.46 17.03
CA TRP A 7 -10.21 8.59 16.40
C TRP A 7 -9.13 7.72 17.04
N ARG A 8 -9.11 7.67 18.38
CA ARG A 8 -8.16 6.82 19.10
C ARG A 8 -8.37 5.33 18.81
N GLN A 9 -9.61 4.87 18.74
CA GLN A 9 -9.93 3.47 18.43
C GLN A 9 -9.55 3.12 16.99
N THR A 10 -9.89 3.98 16.02
CA THR A 10 -9.52 3.80 14.61
C THR A 10 -8.01 3.72 14.42
N LEU A 11 -7.25 4.59 15.09
CA LEU A 11 -5.79 4.58 15.02
C LEU A 11 -5.20 3.30 15.61
N ARG A 12 -5.70 2.85 16.78
CA ARG A 12 -5.27 1.58 17.38
C ARG A 12 -5.52 0.40 16.46
N PHE A 13 -6.70 0.34 15.84
CA PHE A 13 -7.06 -0.69 14.87
C PHE A 13 -6.11 -0.69 13.66
N LEU A 14 -5.82 0.50 13.10
CA LEU A 14 -4.87 0.65 12.00
C LEU A 14 -3.46 0.15 12.35
N THR A 15 -2.97 0.49 13.55
CA THR A 15 -1.65 0.04 14.01
C THR A 15 -1.60 -1.48 14.22
N MET A 16 -2.68 -2.08 14.73
CA MET A 16 -2.77 -3.54 14.87
C MET A 16 -2.73 -4.24 13.51
N ILE A 17 -3.46 -3.73 12.50
CA ILE A 17 -3.41 -4.28 11.14
C ILE A 17 -2.01 -4.14 10.55
N ARG A 18 -1.40 -2.96 10.68
CA ARG A 18 -0.04 -2.70 10.15
C ARG A 18 0.97 -3.66 10.74
N SER A 19 1.00 -3.79 12.06
CA SER A 19 1.94 -4.69 12.75
C SER A 19 1.69 -6.17 12.42
N GLY A 20 0.43 -6.59 12.35
CA GLY A 20 0.07 -7.96 11.96
C GLY A 20 0.51 -8.31 10.54
N LEU A 21 0.24 -7.44 9.56
CA LEU A 21 0.66 -7.66 8.16
C LEU A 21 2.17 -7.69 8.02
N ILE A 22 2.89 -6.77 8.66
CA ILE A 22 4.35 -6.74 8.62
C ILE A 22 4.93 -8.00 9.27
N SER A 23 4.40 -8.43 10.42
CA SER A 23 4.83 -9.66 11.10
C SER A 23 4.62 -10.91 10.25
N MET A 24 3.46 -10.99 9.58
CA MET A 24 3.15 -12.10 8.67
C MET A 24 4.10 -12.13 7.46
N ILE A 25 4.34 -10.98 6.82
CA ILE A 25 5.28 -10.89 5.70
C ILE A 25 6.70 -11.23 6.17
N TYR A 26 7.10 -10.76 7.35
CA TYR A 26 8.42 -11.02 7.90
C TYR A 26 8.65 -12.51 8.19
N THR A 27 7.69 -13.18 8.84
CA THR A 27 7.76 -14.63 9.10
C THR A 27 7.89 -15.39 7.77
N GLN A 28 7.09 -15.02 6.78
CA GLN A 28 7.17 -15.63 5.46
C GLN A 28 8.52 -15.38 4.76
N THR A 29 9.08 -14.18 4.93
CA THR A 29 10.39 -13.81 4.38
C THR A 29 11.50 -14.68 4.97
N LEU A 30 11.40 -15.05 6.26
CA LEU A 30 12.35 -15.95 6.92
C LEU A 30 12.22 -17.40 6.47
N ASP A 31 11.01 -17.86 6.15
CA ASP A 31 10.74 -19.23 5.71
C ASP A 31 10.99 -19.47 4.21
N MET A 32 11.20 -18.40 3.43
CA MET A 32 11.51 -18.46 2.00
C MET A 32 13.00 -18.79 1.75
N SER A 33 13.27 -19.57 0.69
CA SER A 33 14.65 -19.77 0.22
C SER A 33 15.28 -18.47 -0.31
N ALA A 34 16.58 -18.29 -0.09
CA ALA A 34 17.34 -17.13 -0.58
C ALA A 34 17.30 -16.95 -2.11
N THR A 35 16.98 -18.01 -2.86
CA THR A 35 16.81 -17.96 -4.32
C THR A 35 15.44 -17.46 -4.78
N ALA A 36 14.41 -17.62 -3.95
CA ALA A 36 13.07 -17.10 -4.22
C ALA A 36 12.88 -15.67 -3.69
N LEU A 37 13.76 -15.23 -2.78
CA LEU A 37 13.72 -13.90 -2.19
C LEU A 37 14.10 -12.82 -3.22
N LYS A 38 13.18 -11.89 -3.46
CA LYS A 38 13.48 -10.62 -4.13
C LYS A 38 13.34 -9.50 -3.13
N ASP A 39 14.47 -8.99 -2.64
CA ASP A 39 14.52 -7.94 -1.62
C ASP A 39 13.68 -6.72 -2.02
N SER A 40 13.76 -6.31 -3.29
CA SER A 40 12.99 -5.17 -3.81
C SER A 40 11.46 -5.39 -3.77
N GLU A 41 10.99 -6.60 -4.09
CA GLU A 41 9.55 -6.93 -4.06
C GLU A 41 9.04 -6.99 -2.61
N THR A 42 9.81 -7.59 -1.69
CA THR A 42 9.48 -7.68 -0.27
C THR A 42 9.43 -6.30 0.40
N ILE A 43 10.43 -5.45 0.13
CA ILE A 43 10.47 -4.06 0.64
C ILE A 43 9.27 -3.28 0.12
N THR A 44 8.92 -3.44 -1.16
CA THR A 44 7.74 -2.77 -1.75
C THR A 44 6.44 -3.24 -1.08
N LEU A 45 6.30 -4.53 -0.80
CA LEU A 45 5.14 -5.08 -0.09
C LEU A 45 4.98 -4.44 1.30
N ILE A 46 6.04 -4.48 2.11
CA ILE A 46 6.05 -3.99 3.50
C ILE A 46 5.85 -2.48 3.58
N SER A 47 6.47 -1.72 2.68
CA SER A 47 6.45 -0.26 2.72
C SER A 47 5.22 0.33 2.03
N THR A 48 4.94 -0.10 0.80
CA THR A 48 3.94 0.54 -0.07
C THR A 48 2.59 -0.14 0.03
N ASP A 49 2.53 -1.47 -0.05
CA ASP A 49 1.25 -2.17 -0.10
C ASP A 49 0.58 -2.24 1.28
N VAL A 50 1.34 -2.49 2.35
CA VAL A 50 0.82 -2.42 3.73
C VAL A 50 0.31 -1.01 4.05
N GLU A 51 1.06 0.04 3.71
CA GLU A 51 0.64 1.43 3.99
C GLU A 51 -0.64 1.79 3.23
N ARG A 52 -0.76 1.32 1.97
CA ARG A 52 -1.99 1.47 1.19
C ARG A 52 -3.16 0.73 1.83
N ILE A 53 -2.97 -0.50 2.31
CA ILE A 53 -4.03 -1.26 2.99
C ILE A 53 -4.48 -0.53 4.26
N VAL A 54 -3.53 -0.11 5.10
CA VAL A 54 -3.76 0.62 6.35
C VAL A 54 -4.55 1.90 6.08
N THR A 55 -4.12 2.70 5.10
CA THR A 55 -4.81 3.95 4.72
C THR A 55 -6.21 3.69 4.16
N ASN A 56 -6.37 2.66 3.32
CA ASN A 56 -7.67 2.32 2.74
C ASN A 56 -8.62 1.64 3.72
N MET A 57 -8.12 1.00 4.79
CA MET A 57 -8.97 0.42 5.83
C MET A 57 -9.75 1.50 6.58
N ARG A 58 -9.17 2.69 6.73
CA ARG A 58 -9.90 3.86 7.22
C ARG A 58 -11.04 4.23 6.26
N ASN A 59 -10.80 4.21 4.96
CA ASN A 59 -11.83 4.47 3.95
C ASN A 59 -12.93 3.40 3.94
N LEU A 60 -12.60 2.13 4.25
CA LEU A 60 -13.58 1.07 4.50
C LEU A 60 -14.50 1.41 5.66
N HIS A 61 -13.94 1.95 6.75
CA HIS A 61 -14.72 2.39 7.89
C HIS A 61 -15.64 3.58 7.54
N GLU A 62 -15.18 4.53 6.75
CA GLU A 62 -16.04 5.61 6.27
C GLU A 62 -17.09 5.10 5.25
N LEU A 63 -16.78 4.05 4.47
CA LEU A 63 -17.69 3.48 3.48
C LEU A 63 -18.89 2.79 4.12
N TRP A 64 -18.71 1.91 5.12
CA TRP A 64 -19.87 1.26 5.77
C TRP A 64 -20.73 2.28 6.54
N ALA A 65 -20.09 3.27 7.16
CA ALA A 65 -20.78 4.37 7.83
C ALA A 65 -21.63 5.16 6.81
N SER A 66 -21.07 5.46 5.65
CA SER A 66 -21.78 6.15 4.58
C SER A 66 -22.93 5.32 3.98
N ILE A 67 -22.79 3.99 3.86
CA ILE A 67 -23.92 3.12 3.43
C ILE A 67 -25.09 3.23 4.41
N LEU A 68 -24.81 3.21 5.72
CA LEU A 68 -25.84 3.38 6.74
C LEU A 68 -26.46 4.77 6.67
N GLU A 69 -25.65 5.79 6.45
CA GLU A 69 -26.10 7.17 6.32
C GLU A 69 -26.98 7.37 5.08
N VAL A 70 -26.64 6.78 3.95
CA VAL A 70 -27.48 6.72 2.74
C VAL A 70 -28.77 5.97 3.02
N GLY A 71 -28.74 4.87 3.76
CA GLY A 71 -29.94 4.14 4.16
C GLY A 71 -30.89 4.99 5.02
N VAL A 72 -30.35 5.69 6.02
CA VAL A 72 -31.09 6.63 6.86
C VAL A 72 -31.61 7.82 6.03
N ALA A 73 -30.83 8.29 5.06
CA ALA A 73 -31.23 9.33 4.11
C ALA A 73 -32.45 8.90 3.30
N ILE A 74 -32.41 7.71 2.69
CA ILE A 74 -33.50 7.13 1.89
C ILE A 74 -34.77 7.00 2.75
N TRP A 75 -34.62 6.58 4.00
CA TRP A 75 -35.74 6.49 4.94
C TRP A 75 -36.33 7.87 5.31
N LEU A 76 -35.50 8.89 5.53
CA LEU A 76 -35.95 10.27 5.74
C LEU A 76 -36.55 10.90 4.46
N LEU A 77 -36.07 10.50 3.29
CA LEU A 77 -36.52 10.93 1.96
C LEU A 77 -37.92 10.44 1.60
N GLU A 78 -38.25 9.21 1.98
CA GLU A 78 -39.62 8.68 1.85
C GLU A 78 -40.62 9.56 2.59
N ARG A 79 -40.18 10.23 3.66
CA ARG A 79 -41.03 11.02 4.54
C ARG A 79 -41.23 12.48 4.12
N GLU A 80 -40.29 13.10 3.39
CA GLU A 80 -40.31 14.55 3.14
C GLU A 80 -40.37 14.94 1.64
N VAL A 81 -39.35 14.69 0.80
CA VAL A 81 -39.36 15.12 -0.63
C VAL A 81 -38.41 14.28 -1.51
N TRP A 82 -38.94 13.49 -2.46
CA TRP A 82 -38.17 12.62 -3.37
C TRP A 82 -37.17 13.33 -4.32
N ILE A 83 -37.45 14.57 -4.75
CA ILE A 83 -36.65 15.24 -5.80
C ILE A 83 -35.32 15.84 -5.27
N ALA A 84 -35.24 16.07 -3.96
CA ALA A 84 -34.19 16.83 -3.30
C ALA A 84 -32.83 16.12 -3.30
N CYS A 85 -32.80 14.78 -3.19
CA CYS A 85 -31.55 14.01 -3.11
C CYS A 85 -30.99 13.55 -4.45
N ILE A 86 -31.82 13.50 -5.50
CA ILE A 86 -31.34 13.09 -6.83
C ILE A 86 -30.29 14.08 -7.34
N ILE A 87 -30.44 15.38 -7.02
CA ILE A 87 -29.55 16.43 -7.51
C ILE A 87 -28.12 16.32 -6.92
N PRO A 88 -27.91 16.29 -5.58
CA PRO A 88 -26.58 16.07 -4.99
C PRO A 88 -25.97 14.74 -5.42
N LEU A 89 -26.78 13.69 -5.55
CA LEU A 89 -26.33 12.37 -5.97
C LEU A 89 -25.79 12.40 -7.40
N VAL A 90 -26.52 13.01 -8.34
CA VAL A 90 -26.09 13.15 -9.74
C VAL A 90 -24.85 14.04 -9.86
N ILE A 91 -24.79 15.16 -9.12
CA ILE A 91 -23.62 16.08 -9.13
C ILE A 91 -22.39 15.39 -8.54
N SER A 92 -22.53 14.69 -7.42
CA SER A 92 -21.45 13.97 -6.75
C SER A 92 -20.94 12.82 -7.63
N LEU A 93 -21.86 12.00 -8.16
CA LEU A 93 -21.51 10.89 -9.05
C LEU A 93 -20.84 11.39 -10.33
N GLY A 94 -21.36 12.46 -10.93
CA GLY A 94 -20.76 13.11 -12.11
C GLY A 94 -19.35 13.64 -11.83
N SER A 95 -19.14 14.28 -10.69
CA SER A 95 -17.80 14.75 -10.29
C SER A 95 -16.83 13.60 -10.07
N VAL A 96 -17.26 12.52 -9.39
CA VAL A 96 -16.40 11.35 -9.18
C VAL A 96 -16.04 10.68 -10.50
N LEU A 97 -16.99 10.51 -11.42
CA LEU A 97 -16.71 9.98 -12.76
C LEU A 97 -15.73 10.88 -13.54
N ALA A 98 -15.86 12.20 -13.43
CA ALA A 98 -14.93 13.14 -14.02
C ALA A 98 -13.54 13.12 -13.35
N MET A 99 -13.47 12.77 -12.07
CA MET A 99 -12.23 12.72 -11.27
C MET A 99 -11.40 11.47 -11.57
N VAL A 100 -12.00 10.34 -11.96
CA VAL A 100 -11.29 9.09 -12.32
C VAL A 100 -10.22 9.31 -13.41
N PRO A 101 -10.52 9.86 -14.60
CA PRO A 101 -9.52 10.07 -15.64
C PRO A 101 -8.50 11.18 -15.30
N VAL A 102 -8.83 12.09 -14.38
CA VAL A 102 -7.87 13.10 -13.88
C VAL A 102 -6.89 12.45 -12.91
N SER A 103 -7.39 11.64 -11.98
CA SER A 103 -6.60 10.95 -10.96
C SER A 103 -5.59 9.98 -11.58
N THR A 104 -5.98 9.24 -12.63
CA THR A 104 -5.06 8.35 -13.35
C THR A 104 -3.92 9.12 -14.02
N ARG A 105 -4.22 10.25 -14.68
CA ARG A 105 -3.21 11.13 -15.28
C ARG A 105 -2.32 11.78 -14.22
N PHE A 106 -2.89 12.18 -13.09
CA PHE A 106 -2.16 12.70 -11.94
C PHE A 106 -1.14 11.67 -11.43
N GLY A 107 -1.55 10.42 -11.23
CA GLY A 107 -0.65 9.35 -10.79
C GLY A 107 0.49 9.07 -11.78
N GLN A 108 0.21 9.06 -13.08
CA GLN A 108 1.24 8.90 -14.11
C GLN A 108 2.21 10.09 -14.14
N ALA A 109 1.71 11.32 -14.02
CA ALA A 109 2.55 12.52 -13.98
C ALA A 109 3.42 12.57 -12.72
N GLN A 110 2.87 12.17 -11.57
CA GLN A 110 3.61 12.05 -10.31
C GLN A 110 4.75 11.04 -10.44
N LYS A 111 4.46 9.86 -11.01
CA LYS A 111 5.45 8.81 -11.23
C LYS A 111 6.61 9.31 -12.10
N ARG A 112 6.30 9.92 -13.25
CA ARG A 112 7.31 10.48 -14.16
C ARG A 112 8.17 11.55 -13.51
N TRP A 113 7.57 12.43 -12.70
CA TRP A 113 8.32 13.45 -11.96
C TRP A 113 9.28 12.81 -10.95
N ILE A 114 8.83 11.79 -10.19
CA ILE A 114 9.67 11.06 -9.25
C ILE A 114 10.82 10.34 -9.96
N GLU A 115 10.57 9.71 -11.11
CA GLU A 115 11.62 9.08 -11.93
C GLU A 115 12.70 10.11 -12.33
N CYS A 116 12.31 11.30 -12.81
CA CYS A 116 13.27 12.36 -13.13
C CYS A 116 14.06 12.86 -11.91
N VAL A 117 13.41 12.99 -10.75
CA VAL A 117 14.08 13.35 -9.49
C VAL A 117 15.11 12.29 -9.10
N GLN A 118 14.76 11.01 -9.20
CA GLN A 118 15.66 9.90 -8.89
C GLN A 118 16.88 9.89 -9.83
N ASP A 119 16.68 10.07 -11.13
CA ASP A 119 17.78 10.12 -12.11
C ASP A 119 18.74 11.28 -11.80
N GLN A 120 18.21 12.46 -11.51
CA GLN A 120 19.03 13.64 -11.19
C GLN A 120 19.84 13.41 -9.90
N LEU A 121 19.21 12.86 -8.86
CA LEU A 121 19.87 12.55 -7.59
C LEU A 121 20.94 11.47 -7.76
N ALA A 122 20.67 10.43 -8.55
CA ALA A 122 21.63 9.36 -8.82
C ALA A 122 22.87 9.89 -9.56
N MET A 123 22.67 10.75 -10.57
CA MET A 123 23.76 11.40 -11.30
C MET A 123 24.57 12.33 -10.38
N THR A 124 23.89 13.14 -9.57
CA THR A 124 24.55 14.05 -8.62
C THR A 124 25.35 13.28 -7.58
N SER A 125 24.79 12.21 -7.01
CA SER A 125 25.47 11.34 -6.06
C SER A 125 26.72 10.69 -6.67
N SER A 126 26.61 10.20 -7.91
CA SER A 126 27.73 9.59 -8.62
C SER A 126 28.85 10.59 -8.90
N MET A 127 28.49 11.82 -9.28
CA MET A 127 29.43 12.92 -9.50
C MET A 127 30.17 13.30 -8.21
N VAL A 128 29.44 13.50 -7.11
CA VAL A 128 30.02 13.87 -5.80
C VAL A 128 30.92 12.76 -5.27
N SER A 129 30.50 11.49 -5.39
CA SER A 129 31.29 10.33 -4.96
C SER A 129 32.63 10.22 -5.70
N ARG A 130 32.72 10.70 -6.94
CA ARG A 130 33.92 10.61 -7.80
C ARG A 130 34.49 11.99 -8.17
N MET A 131 34.27 12.99 -7.31
CA MET A 131 34.59 14.39 -7.63
C MET A 131 36.06 14.61 -8.01
N LYS A 132 37.00 13.97 -7.31
CA LYS A 132 38.44 14.05 -7.62
C LYS A 132 38.77 13.53 -9.02
N THR A 133 38.18 12.41 -9.42
CA THR A 133 38.34 11.83 -10.76
C THR A 133 37.75 12.74 -11.83
N VAL A 134 36.59 13.32 -11.57
CA VAL A 134 35.93 14.29 -12.47
C VAL A 134 36.80 15.52 -12.72
N GLN A 135 37.44 16.06 -11.67
CA GLN A 135 38.34 17.20 -11.80
C GLN A 135 39.62 16.86 -12.58
N ILE A 136 40.24 15.71 -12.31
CA ILE A 136 41.44 15.26 -13.01
C ILE A 136 41.18 15.02 -14.51
N LEU A 137 39.99 14.53 -14.87
CA LEU A 137 39.58 14.29 -16.26
C LEU A 137 39.07 15.56 -16.98
N GLY A 138 38.96 16.70 -16.29
CA GLY A 138 38.39 17.93 -16.87
C GLY A 138 36.91 17.81 -17.27
N LEU A 139 36.19 16.81 -16.76
CA LEU A 139 34.81 16.50 -17.17
C LEU A 139 33.74 17.32 -16.44
N SER A 140 34.15 18.24 -15.55
CA SER A 140 33.27 19.01 -14.67
C SER A 140 32.18 19.75 -15.45
N ASP A 141 32.53 20.46 -16.52
CA ASP A 141 31.57 21.24 -17.31
C ASP A 141 30.56 20.37 -18.06
N ILE A 142 30.99 19.20 -18.54
CA ILE A 142 30.12 18.26 -19.27
C ILE A 142 29.10 17.64 -18.31
N LEU A 143 29.54 17.22 -17.12
CA LEU A 143 28.65 16.71 -16.07
C LEU A 143 27.71 17.81 -15.55
N PHE A 144 28.20 19.02 -15.35
CA PHE A 144 27.38 20.16 -14.96
C PHE A 144 26.27 20.47 -15.97
N LYS A 145 26.59 20.49 -17.27
CA LYS A 145 25.59 20.63 -18.34
C LYS A 145 24.57 19.49 -18.34
N THR A 146 25.03 18.26 -18.09
CA THR A 146 24.15 17.07 -18.03
C THR A 146 23.18 17.16 -16.86
N VAL A 147 23.65 17.48 -15.65
CA VAL A 147 22.81 17.68 -14.46
C VAL A 147 21.85 18.85 -14.65
N SER A 148 22.30 19.94 -15.28
CA SER A 148 21.45 21.10 -15.60
C SER A 148 20.30 20.73 -16.55
N ARG A 149 20.56 19.92 -17.58
CA ARG A 149 19.52 19.40 -18.47
C ARG A 149 18.53 18.50 -17.73
N LEU A 150 19.01 17.61 -16.86
CA LEU A 150 18.13 16.77 -16.03
C LEU A 150 17.24 17.62 -15.12
N ARG A 151 17.80 18.69 -14.53
CA ARG A 151 17.07 19.65 -13.71
C ARG A 151 15.98 20.39 -14.50
N GLU A 152 16.25 20.75 -15.75
CA GLU A 152 15.24 21.39 -16.62
C GLU A 152 14.06 20.45 -16.90
N VAL A 153 14.34 19.18 -17.21
CA VAL A 153 13.32 18.14 -17.44
C VAL A 153 12.50 17.88 -16.16
N GLU A 154 13.15 17.81 -15.01
CA GLU A 154 12.49 17.68 -13.70
C GLU A 154 11.55 18.87 -13.41
N VAL A 155 11.99 20.11 -13.68
CA VAL A 155 11.16 21.30 -13.48
C VAL A 155 9.94 21.29 -14.42
N GLN A 156 10.13 20.89 -15.68
CA GLN A 156 9.03 20.81 -16.64
C GLN A 156 7.99 19.74 -16.25
N THR A 157 8.45 18.56 -15.81
CA THR A 157 7.58 17.47 -15.34
C THR A 157 6.86 17.86 -14.04
N SER A 158 7.55 18.51 -13.11
CA SER A 158 6.96 19.08 -11.89
C SER A 158 5.85 20.11 -12.18
N ALA A 159 6.03 20.97 -13.19
CA ALA A 159 5.02 21.95 -13.57
C ALA A 159 3.74 21.28 -14.11
N ARG A 160 3.88 20.23 -14.93
CA ARG A 160 2.73 19.43 -15.41
C ARG A 160 2.01 18.74 -14.25
N PHE A 161 2.75 18.13 -13.32
CA PHE A 161 2.19 17.52 -12.12
C PHE A 161 1.42 18.53 -11.26
N ARG A 162 1.99 19.70 -10.99
CA ARG A 162 1.34 20.78 -10.23
C ARG A 162 0.04 21.28 -10.89
N LYS A 163 0.00 21.41 -12.22
CA LYS A 163 -1.24 21.76 -12.93
C LYS A 163 -2.35 20.72 -12.74
N LEU A 164 -1.99 19.43 -12.83
CA LEU A 164 -2.94 18.34 -12.58
C LEU A 164 -3.39 18.30 -11.11
N LEU A 165 -2.51 18.63 -10.16
CA LEU A 165 -2.84 18.76 -8.76
C LEU A 165 -3.90 19.85 -8.54
N ILE A 166 -3.71 21.03 -9.13
CA ILE A 166 -4.67 22.13 -9.04
C ILE A 166 -6.02 21.70 -9.61
N TRP A 167 -6.03 21.03 -10.78
CA TRP A 167 -7.26 20.53 -11.39
C TRP A 167 -7.96 19.49 -10.51
N GLN A 168 -7.20 18.56 -9.92
CA GLN A 168 -7.72 17.56 -8.99
C GLN A 168 -8.36 18.19 -7.75
N ILE A 169 -7.70 19.19 -7.14
CA ILE A 169 -8.25 19.92 -6.00
C ILE A 169 -9.51 20.70 -6.40
N ALA A 170 -9.49 21.37 -7.54
CA ALA A 170 -10.66 22.09 -8.04
C ALA A 170 -11.85 21.13 -8.20
N LEU A 171 -11.67 20.00 -8.89
CA LEU A 171 -12.72 19.01 -9.11
C LEU A 171 -13.26 18.42 -7.80
N SER A 172 -12.39 18.18 -6.81
CA SER A 172 -12.80 17.69 -5.49
C SER A 172 -13.66 18.69 -4.72
N ASN A 173 -13.51 19.99 -4.97
CA ASN A 173 -14.30 21.03 -4.30
C ASN A 173 -15.59 21.39 -5.05
N ILE A 174 -15.74 20.97 -6.32
CA ILE A 174 -16.96 21.24 -7.10
C ILE A 174 -18.21 20.68 -6.42
N PRO A 175 -18.28 19.42 -5.95
CA PRO A 175 -19.49 18.92 -5.28
C PRO A 175 -19.85 19.70 -4.02
N VAL A 176 -18.85 20.02 -3.18
CA VAL A 176 -19.04 20.70 -1.89
C VAL A 176 -19.58 22.12 -2.09
N THR A 177 -19.13 22.80 -3.15
CA THR A 177 -19.56 24.18 -3.44
C THR A 177 -20.78 24.21 -4.35
N LEU A 178 -20.76 23.50 -5.48
CA LEU A 178 -21.78 23.55 -6.51
C LEU A 178 -23.05 22.79 -6.14
N ALA A 179 -22.99 21.70 -5.36
CA ALA A 179 -24.21 20.95 -5.04
C ALA A 179 -25.21 21.78 -4.20
N PRO A 180 -24.81 22.48 -3.12
CA PRO A 180 -25.69 23.39 -2.41
C PRO A 180 -26.25 24.51 -3.31
N PHE A 181 -25.40 25.17 -4.11
CA PHE A 181 -25.83 26.24 -5.01
C PHE A 181 -26.83 25.75 -6.08
N ALA A 182 -26.56 24.62 -6.73
CA ALA A 182 -27.44 24.04 -7.75
C ALA A 182 -28.78 23.59 -7.15
N THR A 183 -28.77 23.05 -5.94
CA THR A 183 -30.01 22.69 -5.24
C THR A 183 -30.83 23.93 -4.87
N LEU A 184 -30.19 25.01 -4.43
CA LEU A 184 -30.84 26.29 -4.14
C LEU A 184 -31.50 26.90 -5.38
N THR A 185 -30.81 26.91 -6.53
CA THR A 185 -31.33 27.49 -7.76
C THR A 185 -32.52 26.69 -8.29
N ILE A 186 -32.43 25.35 -8.30
CA ILE A 186 -33.53 24.49 -8.72
C ILE A 186 -34.72 24.63 -7.78
N TYR A 187 -34.48 24.71 -6.47
CA TYR A 187 -35.56 24.93 -5.51
C TYR A 187 -36.23 26.29 -5.71
N ALA A 188 -35.45 27.36 -5.91
CA ALA A 188 -35.98 28.70 -6.20
C ALA A 188 -36.84 28.70 -7.48
N VAL A 189 -36.42 27.96 -8.51
CA VAL A 189 -37.19 27.79 -9.75
C VAL A 189 -38.49 27.01 -9.51
N ILE A 190 -38.45 25.90 -8.78
CA ILE A 190 -39.65 25.12 -8.44
C ILE A 190 -40.63 25.95 -7.60
N ALA A 191 -40.11 26.78 -6.69
CA ALA A 191 -40.91 27.69 -5.87
C ALA A 191 -41.60 28.78 -6.68
N LEU A 192 -40.91 29.35 -7.67
CA LEU A 192 -41.49 30.32 -8.60
C LEU A 192 -42.58 29.71 -9.47
N VAL A 193 -42.43 28.44 -9.87
CA VAL A 193 -43.40 27.72 -10.71
C VAL A 193 -44.67 27.31 -9.94
N ARG A 194 -44.56 26.99 -8.64
CA ARG A 194 -45.69 26.50 -7.83
C ARG A 194 -46.55 27.58 -7.17
N GLN A 195 -46.15 28.86 -7.17
CA GLN A 195 -46.89 30.01 -6.61
C GLN A 195 -47.38 29.90 -5.14
N ASP A 196 -47.03 28.86 -4.38
CA ASP A 196 -47.38 28.70 -2.97
C ASP A 196 -46.31 29.30 -2.03
N GLY A 197 -46.36 30.60 -1.78
CA GLY A 197 -45.27 31.35 -1.11
C GLY A 197 -45.07 31.13 0.40
N SER A 198 -46.02 30.51 1.13
CA SER A 198 -46.02 30.51 2.61
C SER A 198 -45.63 29.19 3.27
N ILE A 199 -46.12 28.05 2.75
CA ILE A 199 -45.81 26.71 3.29
C ILE A 199 -44.45 26.21 2.76
N LEU A 200 -44.00 26.79 1.65
CA LEU A 200 -42.86 26.34 0.86
C LEU A 200 -41.51 26.85 1.38
N SER A 201 -41.47 27.92 2.17
CA SER A 201 -40.20 28.45 2.71
C SER A 201 -39.63 27.53 3.81
N THR A 202 -40.47 27.07 4.74
CA THR A 202 -40.04 26.20 5.85
C THR A 202 -39.60 24.83 5.34
N THR A 203 -40.31 24.24 4.37
CA THR A 203 -39.88 23.01 3.70
C THR A 203 -38.63 23.24 2.83
N ALA A 204 -38.41 24.43 2.27
CA ALA A 204 -37.18 24.79 1.54
C ALA A 204 -35.96 24.71 2.42
N PHE A 205 -36.02 25.38 3.57
CA PHE A 205 -34.90 25.46 4.48
C PHE A 205 -34.61 24.09 5.10
N THR A 206 -35.64 23.30 5.38
CA THR A 206 -35.48 21.96 5.93
C THR A 206 -34.89 20.97 4.92
N THR A 207 -35.36 20.99 3.67
CA THR A 207 -34.78 20.17 2.58
C THR A 207 -33.36 20.61 2.22
N LEU A 208 -33.08 21.91 2.23
CA LEU A 208 -31.73 22.44 2.05
C LEU A 208 -30.77 21.96 3.14
N ALA A 209 -31.19 22.06 4.40
CA ALA A 209 -30.39 21.62 5.54
C ALA A 209 -30.11 20.10 5.45
N LEU A 210 -31.12 19.30 5.10
CA LEU A 210 -30.98 17.86 4.90
C LEU A 210 -30.02 17.53 3.75
N ILE A 211 -30.15 18.20 2.60
CA ILE A 211 -29.24 18.05 1.46
C ILE A 211 -27.79 18.36 1.86
N SER A 212 -27.56 19.46 2.57
CA SER A 212 -26.21 19.87 2.97
C SER A 212 -25.57 18.84 3.90
N ILE A 213 -26.36 18.25 4.80
CA ILE A 213 -25.89 17.18 5.70
C ILE A 213 -25.61 15.89 4.93
N LEU A 214 -26.36 15.61 3.86
CA LEU A 214 -26.26 14.38 3.06
C LEU A 214 -25.24 14.43 1.92
N THR A 215 -24.82 15.62 1.49
CA THR A 215 -23.89 15.77 0.37
C THR A 215 -22.50 15.27 0.74
N ASP A 216 -22.03 15.58 1.94
CA ASP A 216 -20.72 15.16 2.46
C ASP A 216 -20.56 13.63 2.52
N PRO A 217 -21.45 12.85 3.15
CA PRO A 217 -21.30 11.40 3.23
C PRO A 217 -21.44 10.72 1.86
N LEU A 218 -22.24 11.28 0.95
CA LEU A 218 -22.41 10.75 -0.41
C LEU A 218 -21.16 10.96 -1.26
N LEU A 219 -20.48 12.10 -1.10
CA LEU A 219 -19.18 12.33 -1.73
C LEU A 219 -18.12 11.36 -1.20
N VAL A 220 -18.07 11.16 0.12
CA VAL A 220 -17.16 10.19 0.75
C VAL A 220 -17.43 8.78 0.23
N PHE A 221 -18.69 8.39 0.07
CA PHE A 221 -19.07 7.10 -0.52
C PHE A 221 -18.47 6.91 -1.91
N CYS A 222 -18.73 7.85 -2.81
CA CYS A 222 -18.28 7.75 -4.20
C CYS A 222 -16.74 7.76 -4.30
N GLN A 223 -16.06 8.51 -3.42
CA GLN A 223 -14.59 8.53 -3.34
C GLN A 223 -13.99 7.25 -2.72
N ALA A 224 -14.73 6.55 -1.86
CA ALA A 224 -14.25 5.34 -1.22
C ALA A 224 -14.23 4.13 -2.18
N ILE A 225 -15.05 4.09 -3.24
CA ILE A 225 -15.10 2.97 -4.18
C ILE A 225 -13.73 2.69 -4.84
N PRO A 226 -13.06 3.68 -5.50
CA PRO A 226 -11.73 3.46 -6.07
C PRO A 226 -10.67 3.06 -5.03
N ALA A 227 -10.77 3.62 -3.82
CA ALA A 227 -9.86 3.34 -2.71
C ALA A 227 -9.94 1.86 -2.28
N ASN A 228 -11.15 1.30 -2.26
CA ASN A 228 -11.40 -0.10 -1.95
C ASN A 228 -10.83 -1.04 -3.02
N ILE A 229 -11.03 -0.72 -4.31
CA ILE A 229 -10.45 -1.50 -5.42
C ILE A 229 -8.92 -1.54 -5.29
N GLN A 230 -8.30 -0.42 -4.94
CA GLN A 230 -6.86 -0.36 -4.71
C GLN A 230 -6.42 -1.21 -3.52
N ALA A 231 -7.18 -1.23 -2.42
CA ALA A 231 -6.90 -2.07 -1.26
C ALA A 231 -6.95 -3.56 -1.61
N ILE A 232 -7.98 -3.99 -2.33
CA ILE A 232 -8.14 -5.37 -2.80
C ILE A 232 -6.95 -5.79 -3.67
N ALA A 233 -6.48 -4.92 -4.57
CA ALA A 233 -5.30 -5.17 -5.39
C ALA A 233 -3.99 -5.28 -4.58
N CYS A 234 -3.90 -4.60 -3.42
CA CYS A 234 -2.76 -4.75 -2.51
C CYS A 234 -2.83 -6.10 -1.75
N PHE A 235 -4.01 -6.46 -1.23
CA PHE A 235 -4.21 -7.77 -0.60
C PHE A 235 -3.91 -8.93 -1.55
N SER A 236 -4.36 -8.85 -2.79
CA SER A 236 -4.07 -9.87 -3.82
C SER A 236 -2.57 -10.04 -4.08
N ARG A 237 -1.77 -8.95 -4.01
CA ARG A 237 -0.32 -9.03 -4.14
C ARG A 237 0.34 -9.69 -2.93
N ILE A 238 -0.14 -9.41 -1.71
CA ILE A 238 0.33 -10.08 -0.49
C ILE A 238 -0.02 -11.58 -0.53
N GLU A 239 -1.24 -11.92 -0.95
CA GLU A 239 -1.65 -13.32 -1.12
C GLU A 239 -0.77 -14.04 -2.15
N LYS A 240 -0.48 -13.40 -3.28
CA LYS A 240 0.40 -13.96 -4.31
C LYS A 240 1.83 -14.15 -3.79
N TYR A 241 2.35 -13.22 -2.99
CA TYR A 241 3.64 -13.36 -2.34
C TYR A 241 3.69 -14.58 -1.43
N TYR A 242 2.64 -14.79 -0.62
CA TYR A 242 2.50 -15.96 0.24
C TYR A 242 2.44 -17.27 -0.55
N LYS A 243 1.65 -17.32 -1.64
CA LYS A 243 1.55 -18.53 -2.49
C LYS A 243 2.83 -18.86 -3.26
N ASN A 244 3.59 -17.84 -3.65
CA ASN A 244 4.85 -18.01 -4.39
C ASN A 244 6.04 -18.37 -3.46
N SER A 245 5.80 -18.48 -2.16
CA SER A 245 6.82 -18.88 -1.21
C SER A 245 7.03 -20.38 -1.30
N THR A 246 8.04 -20.81 -2.04
CA THR A 246 8.51 -22.20 -1.91
C THR A 246 9.10 -22.33 -0.50
N PRO A 247 8.52 -23.18 0.37
CA PRO A 247 9.08 -23.38 1.71
C PRO A 247 10.53 -23.84 1.57
N LEU A 248 11.40 -23.38 2.48
CA LEU A 248 12.68 -24.04 2.68
C LEU A 248 12.42 -25.55 2.79
N PRO A 249 13.09 -26.41 1.99
CA PRO A 249 12.98 -27.84 2.19
C PRO A 249 13.41 -28.09 3.63
N VAL A 250 12.47 -28.61 4.44
CA VAL A 250 12.78 -29.12 5.77
C VAL A 250 13.96 -30.03 5.56
N SER A 251 15.12 -29.68 6.13
CA SER A 251 16.23 -30.63 6.18
C SER A 251 15.68 -31.82 6.95
N SER A 252 15.30 -32.86 6.21
CA SER A 252 14.83 -34.12 6.76
C SER A 252 16.01 -34.69 7.51
N THR A 253 16.11 -34.29 8.77
CA THR A 253 16.83 -35.01 9.80
C THR A 253 16.07 -36.32 9.89
N THR A 254 16.47 -37.30 9.09
CA THR A 254 16.05 -38.68 9.25
C THR A 254 16.69 -39.15 10.54
N LEU A 255 16.07 -38.79 11.67
CA LEU A 255 16.18 -39.58 12.89
C LEU A 255 15.50 -40.89 12.54
N SER A 256 16.32 -41.89 12.29
CA SER A 256 15.89 -43.26 12.10
C SER A 256 15.02 -43.64 13.30
N ASP A 257 13.79 -44.06 13.03
CA ASP A 257 12.89 -44.62 14.02
C ASP A 257 13.58 -45.74 14.79
N ASP A 258 13.86 -45.49 16.05
CA ASP A 258 13.79 -46.52 17.08
C ASP A 258 13.23 -45.85 18.35
N ASN A 259 11.96 -46.16 18.60
CA ASN A 259 11.19 -46.09 19.85
C ASN A 259 11.74 -45.18 20.98
N ILE A 260 10.98 -44.12 21.35
CA ILE A 260 10.47 -43.82 22.71
C ILE A 260 9.87 -42.39 22.78
N GLU A 261 8.59 -42.36 23.18
CA GLU A 261 7.77 -41.34 23.85
C GLU A 261 8.00 -39.82 23.66
N GLU A 262 6.88 -39.17 23.29
CA GLU A 262 6.58 -37.75 23.52
C GLU A 262 6.88 -37.31 24.97
N ASN A 263 7.83 -36.38 25.15
CA ASN A 263 7.62 -35.13 25.90
C ASN A 263 8.90 -34.28 26.08
N LYS A 264 8.71 -32.95 26.01
CA LYS A 264 9.48 -31.83 26.59
C LYS A 264 10.51 -31.10 25.72
N GLU A 265 10.15 -29.83 25.47
CA GLU A 265 10.93 -28.61 25.65
C GLU A 265 12.45 -28.70 25.61
N SER A 266 13.03 -27.81 24.80
CA SER A 266 14.43 -27.40 24.73
C SER A 266 15.08 -27.28 26.12
N GLN A 267 15.65 -28.37 26.64
CA GLN A 267 16.47 -28.35 27.84
C GLN A 267 17.95 -28.06 27.50
N PRO A 268 18.68 -27.37 28.40
CA PRO A 268 20.07 -27.05 28.20
C PRO A 268 20.91 -28.32 28.14
N TYR A 269 21.79 -28.33 27.15
CA TYR A 269 22.73 -29.39 26.78
C TYR A 269 23.46 -30.00 27.99
N LYS A 270 23.09 -31.21 28.42
CA LYS A 270 23.87 -32.00 29.38
C LYS A 270 25.09 -32.60 28.69
N VAL A 271 26.27 -32.26 29.21
CA VAL A 271 27.55 -32.89 28.88
C VAL A 271 27.49 -34.35 29.35
N SER A 272 27.37 -35.27 28.41
CA SER A 272 27.71 -36.68 28.64
C SER A 272 28.66 -37.10 27.52
N GLN A 273 29.79 -37.66 27.96
CA GLN A 273 30.94 -38.02 27.16
C GLN A 273 30.59 -39.09 26.12
N ALA A 274 30.38 -38.68 24.88
CA ALA A 274 30.67 -39.51 23.71
C ALA A 274 31.76 -38.78 22.92
N VAL A 275 33.02 -39.18 23.15
CA VAL A 275 34.22 -38.50 22.62
C VAL A 275 34.34 -38.60 21.09
N ASN A 276 33.54 -39.44 20.43
CA ASN A 276 33.67 -39.76 19.01
C ASN A 276 32.43 -39.50 18.13
N SER A 277 31.39 -38.81 18.63
CA SER A 277 30.26 -38.44 17.77
C SER A 277 30.59 -37.17 16.97
N PRO A 278 30.54 -37.19 15.61
CA PRO A 278 30.76 -36.00 14.82
C PRO A 278 29.71 -34.93 15.16
N LEU A 279 30.14 -33.68 15.29
CA LEU A 279 29.26 -32.53 15.55
C LEU A 279 28.37 -32.23 14.34
N VAL A 280 28.95 -32.38 13.13
CA VAL A 280 28.25 -32.24 11.86
C VAL A 280 28.76 -33.34 10.92
N SER A 281 27.88 -34.14 10.33
CA SER A 281 28.24 -35.19 9.37
C SER A 281 27.36 -35.10 8.13
N PHE A 282 27.97 -34.90 6.98
CA PHE A 282 27.38 -35.02 5.66
C PHE A 282 27.78 -36.38 5.09
N LYS A 283 26.80 -37.20 4.68
CA LYS A 283 27.04 -38.48 4.00
C LYS A 283 26.27 -38.49 2.70
N ASN A 284 26.98 -38.59 1.57
CA ASN A 284 26.44 -38.53 0.22
C ASN A 284 25.43 -37.38 0.02
N ALA A 285 25.72 -36.22 0.61
CA ALA A 285 24.79 -35.10 0.54
C ALA A 285 24.91 -34.41 -0.83
N GLU A 286 23.76 -34.16 -1.45
CA GLU A 286 23.64 -33.33 -2.64
C GLU A 286 23.00 -32.00 -2.24
N ILE A 287 23.68 -30.90 -2.57
CA ILE A 287 23.22 -29.55 -2.21
C ILE A 287 22.99 -28.78 -3.49
N SER A 288 21.74 -28.43 -3.76
CA SER A 288 21.34 -27.59 -4.88
C SER A 288 20.89 -26.21 -4.38
N ARG A 289 21.06 -25.17 -5.20
CA ARG A 289 20.57 -23.81 -4.90
C ARG A 289 19.08 -23.65 -5.19
N SER A 290 18.52 -24.47 -6.07
CA SER A 290 17.11 -24.47 -6.43
C SER A 290 16.70 -25.89 -6.78
N SER A 291 15.44 -26.25 -6.52
CA SER A 291 14.88 -27.57 -6.81
C SER A 291 14.93 -27.94 -8.30
N GLU A 292 15.07 -26.96 -9.19
CA GLU A 292 15.06 -27.16 -10.65
C GLU A 292 16.47 -27.17 -11.27
N LYS A 293 17.53 -26.83 -10.53
CA LYS A 293 18.90 -26.78 -11.05
C LYS A 293 19.72 -27.98 -10.59
N GLU A 294 20.69 -28.37 -11.41
CA GLU A 294 21.65 -29.41 -11.03
C GLU A 294 22.31 -29.09 -9.67
N PRO A 295 22.55 -30.11 -8.83
CA PRO A 295 23.18 -29.92 -7.54
C PRO A 295 24.56 -29.27 -7.69
N ALA A 296 24.76 -28.17 -6.98
CA ALA A 296 26.00 -27.41 -6.99
C ALA A 296 27.12 -28.17 -6.27
N LEU A 297 26.75 -28.99 -5.27
CA LEU A 297 27.63 -29.92 -4.60
C LEU A 297 27.02 -31.32 -4.72
N LYS A 298 27.77 -32.26 -5.28
CA LYS A 298 27.37 -33.67 -5.46
C LYS A 298 28.26 -34.55 -4.58
N ASN A 299 27.69 -35.59 -3.96
CA ASN A 299 28.42 -36.59 -3.18
C ASN A 299 29.28 -36.04 -2.03
N LEU A 300 28.77 -35.05 -1.27
CA LEU A 300 29.51 -34.48 -0.14
C LEU A 300 29.57 -35.50 1.01
N ASN A 301 30.77 -35.98 1.30
CA ASN A 301 31.10 -36.82 2.46
C ASN A 301 32.06 -36.07 3.38
N LEU A 302 31.56 -35.50 4.46
CA LEU A 302 32.35 -34.69 5.39
C LEU A 302 31.87 -34.90 6.83
N SER A 303 32.78 -35.25 7.75
CA SER A 303 32.48 -35.37 9.18
C SER A 303 33.38 -34.44 9.98
N ILE A 304 32.79 -33.53 10.76
CA ILE A 304 33.51 -32.56 11.59
C ILE A 304 33.35 -32.96 13.05
N CYS A 305 34.47 -33.19 13.73
CA CYS A 305 34.52 -33.48 15.17
C CYS A 305 34.67 -32.22 16.01
N ARG A 306 34.33 -32.30 17.29
CA ARG A 306 34.45 -31.15 18.22
C ARG A 306 35.91 -30.80 18.49
N GLY A 307 36.22 -29.51 18.58
CA GLY A 307 37.55 -29.01 18.93
C GLY A 307 38.56 -28.92 17.78
N VAL A 308 38.13 -29.13 16.53
CA VAL A 308 39.00 -29.05 15.34
C VAL A 308 38.76 -27.75 14.57
N VAL A 309 39.83 -27.08 14.16
CA VAL A 309 39.79 -25.94 13.24
C VAL A 309 40.01 -26.47 11.82
N MET A 310 39.01 -26.31 10.96
CA MET A 310 39.08 -26.72 9.55
C MET A 310 39.21 -25.49 8.65
N ILE A 311 40.19 -25.50 7.75
CA ILE A 311 40.38 -24.47 6.73
C ILE A 311 39.88 -25.04 5.40
N ILE A 312 38.95 -24.36 4.75
CA ILE A 312 38.41 -24.73 3.44
C ILE A 312 39.04 -23.79 2.40
N GLY A 313 39.86 -24.34 1.51
CA GLY A 313 40.41 -23.63 0.35
C GLY A 313 39.64 -24.00 -0.91
N GLY A 314 39.21 -23.01 -1.69
CA GLY A 314 38.61 -23.20 -3.01
C GLY A 314 39.63 -22.84 -4.10
N GLY A 315 39.79 -23.73 -5.08
CA GLY A 315 40.55 -23.49 -6.32
C GLY A 315 39.62 -23.21 -7.49
#